data_AF-A0A3D5EHK9-F1
#
_entry.id   AF-A0A3D5EHK9-F1
#
_cell.length_a   1.000
_cell.length_b   1.000
_cell.length_c   1.000
_cell.angle_alpha   90.00
_cell.angle_beta   90.00
_cell.angle_gamma   90.00
#
_symmetry.space_group_name_H-M   'P 1'
#
loop_
_entity.id
_entity.type
_entity.pdbx_description
1 polymer ?
#
loop_
_entity_poly.entity_id
_entity_poly.type
_entity_poly.pdbx_seq_one_letter_code
_entity_poly.pdbx_strand_id
1 'polypeptide(L)'
;MKNTLITLKYVDESNYKESINYVLKGEITDEQLNEIAEHLEDGECIIAEEIGLPTPALQFAEKYDFPTEDDHVFTTIQEFQSGIPSAESLHTDLTPTDPNYTVDDFYTRIIESNGWDITREYERLGM
;
A
#
# COMPACT_ATOMS: atom_id res chain seq x y z
N MET A 1 3.51 6.75 22.51
CA MET A 1 2.80 5.87 21.59
C MET A 1 3.40 6.15 20.23
N LYS A 2 4.01 5.14 19.63
CA LYS A 2 4.59 5.26 18.30
C LYS A 2 3.49 5.13 17.24
N ASN A 3 3.83 5.54 16.04
CA ASN A 3 3.03 5.33 14.84
C ASN A 3 3.73 4.29 13.95
N THR A 4 3.13 3.92 12.84
CA THR A 4 3.69 2.94 11.90
C THR A 4 3.95 3.60 10.56
N LEU A 5 5.18 3.52 10.05
CA LEU A 5 5.55 4.02 8.73
C LEU A 5 5.55 2.87 7.73
N ILE A 6 4.86 3.07 6.61
CA ILE A 6 4.93 2.20 5.43
C ILE A 6 5.25 3.04 4.19
N THR A 7 5.81 2.39 3.17
CA THR A 7 6.06 3.01 1.87
C THR A 7 5.18 2.35 0.81
N LEU A 8 4.25 3.13 0.25
CA LEU A 8 3.41 2.72 -0.87
C LEU A 8 4.18 2.99 -2.16
N LYS A 9 4.41 1.97 -2.97
CA LYS A 9 5.22 2.08 -4.17
C LYS A 9 4.47 1.59 -5.40
N TYR A 10 4.58 2.35 -6.48
CA TYR A 10 4.21 1.92 -7.83
C TYR A 10 5.48 1.73 -8.67
N VAL A 11 5.47 0.73 -9.55
CA VAL A 11 6.52 0.45 -10.53
C VAL A 11 5.85 -0.07 -11.80
N ASP A 12 6.17 0.49 -12.97
CA ASP A 12 5.70 -0.04 -14.25
C ASP A 12 6.63 -1.17 -14.78
N GLU A 13 6.24 -1.83 -15.88
CA GLU A 13 7.09 -2.88 -16.51
C GLU A 13 8.44 -2.33 -17.02
N SER A 14 8.49 -1.04 -17.35
CA SER A 14 9.71 -0.32 -17.75
C SER A 14 10.58 0.14 -16.57
N ASN A 15 10.21 -0.19 -15.32
CA ASN A 15 10.90 0.07 -14.06
C ASN A 15 11.02 1.57 -13.67
N TYR A 16 10.16 2.44 -14.21
CA TYR A 16 9.88 3.76 -13.64
C TYR A 16 9.03 3.62 -12.37
N LYS A 17 9.19 4.54 -11.40
CA LYS A 17 8.66 4.35 -10.04
C LYS A 17 8.18 5.65 -9.42
N GLU A 18 7.18 5.51 -8.57
CA GLU A 18 6.78 6.55 -7.61
C GLU A 18 6.50 5.93 -6.24
N SER A 19 6.67 6.71 -5.18
CA SER A 19 6.51 6.23 -3.82
C SER A 19 5.94 7.28 -2.88
N ILE A 20 5.10 6.85 -1.95
CA ILE A 20 4.47 7.67 -0.92
C ILE A 20 4.77 7.05 0.43
N ASN A 21 5.46 7.80 1.29
CA ASN A 21 5.59 7.44 2.69
C ASN A 21 4.29 7.78 3.42
N TYR A 22 3.65 6.78 4.03
CA TYR A 22 2.39 6.93 4.75
C TYR A 22 2.58 6.53 6.22
N VAL A 23 2.24 7.43 7.14
CA VAL A 23 2.33 7.18 8.57
C VAL A 23 0.93 6.86 9.10
N LEU A 24 0.70 5.59 9.43
CA LEU A 24 -0.50 5.07 10.08
C LEU A 24 -0.51 5.45 11.55
N LYS A 25 -1.66 5.85 12.08
CA LYS A 25 -1.82 6.13 13.52
C LYS A 25 -1.87 4.82 14.31
N GLY A 26 -0.95 4.69 15.27
CA GLY A 26 -0.84 3.50 16.14
C GLY A 26 0.33 2.59 15.80
N GLU A 27 0.53 1.58 16.65
CA GLU A 27 1.65 0.65 16.59
C GLU A 27 1.16 -0.67 15.99
N ILE A 28 1.65 -1.02 14.80
CA ILE A 28 1.39 -2.34 14.21
C ILE A 28 2.14 -3.41 15.01
N THR A 29 1.56 -4.61 15.06
CA THR A 29 2.10 -5.77 15.76
C THR A 29 2.62 -6.82 14.79
N ASP A 30 3.51 -7.70 15.25
CA ASP A 30 4.01 -8.81 14.43
C ASP A 30 2.86 -9.76 14.06
N GLU A 31 1.89 -9.98 14.95
CA GLU A 31 0.69 -10.78 14.66
C GLU A 31 -0.11 -10.19 13.49
N GLN A 32 -0.36 -8.88 13.50
CA GLN A 32 -1.06 -8.20 12.41
C GLN A 32 -0.28 -8.29 11.09
N LEU A 33 1.04 -8.14 11.12
CA LEU A 33 1.89 -8.23 9.92
C LEU A 33 1.85 -9.63 9.28
N ASN A 34 1.85 -10.68 10.11
CA ASN A 34 1.73 -12.05 9.61
C ASN A 34 0.38 -12.28 8.93
N GLU A 35 -0.72 -11.81 9.52
CA GLU A 35 -2.04 -11.98 8.93
C GLU A 35 -2.25 -11.11 7.68
N ILE A 36 -1.73 -9.88 7.68
CA ILE A 36 -1.71 -9.02 6.48
C ILE A 36 -1.03 -9.75 5.33
N ALA A 37 0.14 -10.36 5.56
CA ALA A 37 0.92 -11.05 4.53
C ALA A 37 0.12 -12.16 3.82
N GLU A 38 -0.81 -12.82 4.53
CA GLU A 38 -1.66 -13.88 3.96
C GLU A 38 -2.72 -13.34 2.99
N HIS A 39 -2.99 -12.03 2.99
CA HIS A 39 -4.03 -11.37 2.21
C HIS A 39 -3.47 -10.42 1.12
N LEU A 40 -2.15 -10.27 1.03
CA LEU A 40 -1.51 -9.46 -0.02
C LEU A 40 -1.45 -10.25 -1.34
N GLU A 41 -1.69 -9.57 -2.46
CA GLU A 41 -1.41 -10.13 -3.78
C GLU A 41 0.10 -10.32 -3.93
N ASP A 42 0.54 -11.50 -4.38
CA ASP A 42 1.96 -11.88 -4.47
C ASP A 42 2.77 -11.63 -3.18
N GLY A 43 2.10 -11.57 -2.02
CA GLY A 43 2.73 -11.35 -0.72
C GLY A 43 3.22 -9.92 -0.46
N GLU A 44 2.99 -8.96 -1.37
CA GLU A 44 3.44 -7.56 -1.20
C GLU A 44 2.50 -6.49 -1.77
N CYS A 45 1.53 -6.86 -2.59
CA CYS A 45 0.69 -5.94 -3.36
C CYS A 45 -0.73 -5.81 -2.83
N ILE A 46 -1.29 -4.62 -3.01
CA ILE A 46 -2.68 -4.26 -2.71
C ILE A 46 -3.27 -3.40 -3.84
N ILE A 47 -4.58 -3.19 -3.83
CA ILE A 47 -5.20 -2.03 -4.48
C ILE A 47 -5.42 -0.95 -3.41
N ALA A 48 -4.58 0.10 -3.44
CA ALA A 48 -4.54 1.12 -2.39
C ALA A 48 -5.89 1.82 -2.18
N GLU A 49 -6.62 2.12 -3.26
CA GLU A 49 -7.93 2.78 -3.22
C GLU A 49 -8.96 1.97 -2.42
N GLU A 50 -8.96 0.64 -2.54
CA GLU A 50 -9.95 -0.22 -1.87
C GLU A 50 -9.83 -0.19 -0.35
N ILE A 51 -8.62 0.02 0.16
CA ILE A 51 -8.38 0.20 1.60
C ILE A 51 -8.32 1.68 2.01
N GLY A 52 -8.54 2.61 1.10
CA GLY A 52 -8.57 4.05 1.42
C GLY A 52 -7.18 4.68 1.62
N LEU A 53 -6.15 4.09 1.02
CA LEU A 53 -4.80 4.65 0.94
C LEU A 53 -4.59 5.39 -0.40
N PRO A 54 -3.66 6.36 -0.47
CA PRO A 54 -3.36 7.04 -1.71
C PRO A 54 -2.73 6.09 -2.74
N THR A 55 -3.17 6.17 -4.00
CA THR A 55 -2.64 5.37 -5.11
C THR A 55 -1.39 6.04 -5.73
N PRO A 56 -0.18 5.46 -5.61
CA PRO A 56 1.04 6.09 -6.16
C PRO A 56 1.06 6.18 -7.69
N ALA A 57 0.30 5.33 -8.40
CA ALA A 57 0.13 5.43 -9.87
C ALA A 57 -0.46 6.79 -10.30
N LEU A 58 -1.26 7.45 -9.45
CA LEU A 58 -1.75 8.80 -9.74
C LEU A 58 -0.63 9.84 -9.70
N GLN A 59 0.34 9.71 -8.80
CA GLN A 59 1.54 10.57 -8.78
C GLN A 59 2.48 10.26 -9.95
N PHE A 60 2.51 9.00 -10.38
CA PHE A 60 3.24 8.57 -11.56
C PHE A 60 2.69 9.23 -12.83
N ALA A 61 1.36 9.25 -12.99
CA ALA A 61 0.67 9.88 -14.11
C ALA A 61 0.89 11.41 -14.22
N GLU A 62 1.29 12.08 -13.14
CA GLU A 62 1.66 13.49 -13.19
C GLU A 62 3.02 13.76 -13.87
N LYS A 63 3.85 12.72 -14.00
CA LYS A 63 5.26 12.83 -14.43
C LYS A 63 5.58 12.05 -15.71
N TYR A 64 4.86 10.97 -15.96
CA TYR A 64 5.09 10.04 -17.05
C TYR A 64 3.84 9.90 -17.92
N ASP A 65 4.00 9.29 -19.10
CA ASP A 65 2.86 8.91 -19.92
C ASP A 65 2.10 7.79 -19.18
N PHE A 66 0.82 8.00 -18.94
CA PHE A 66 -0.03 7.06 -18.20
C PHE A 66 -1.50 7.29 -18.59
N PRO A 67 -2.27 6.21 -18.81
CA PRO A 67 -1.83 4.82 -18.79
C PRO A 67 -1.24 4.35 -20.13
N THR A 68 -0.40 3.32 -20.06
CA THR A 68 0.24 2.61 -21.16
C THR A 68 0.04 1.10 -21.01
N GLU A 69 0.56 0.29 -21.95
CA GLU A 69 0.50 -1.17 -21.86
C GLU A 69 1.38 -1.77 -20.76
N ASP A 70 2.35 -1.00 -20.25
CA ASP A 70 3.29 -1.39 -19.20
C ASP A 70 2.73 -1.13 -17.78
N ASP A 71 1.56 -0.51 -17.68
CA ASP A 71 0.99 -0.07 -16.41
C ASP A 71 0.06 -1.12 -15.78
N HIS A 72 -0.01 -1.12 -14.44
CA HIS A 72 -0.92 -1.98 -13.69
C HIS A 72 -1.59 -1.25 -12.51
N VAL A 73 -2.58 -1.88 -11.89
CA VAL A 73 -3.34 -1.28 -10.77
C VAL A 73 -2.67 -1.43 -9.40
N PHE A 74 -1.72 -2.35 -9.27
CA PHE A 74 -1.18 -2.73 -7.97
C PHE A 74 -0.28 -1.66 -7.34
N THR A 75 -0.39 -1.55 -6.02
CA THR A 75 0.52 -0.80 -5.16
C THR A 75 1.25 -1.78 -4.27
N THR A 76 2.58 -1.75 -4.30
CA THR A 76 3.42 -2.53 -3.40
C THR A 76 3.55 -1.84 -2.04
N ILE A 77 3.39 -2.58 -0.94
CA ILE A 77 3.86 -2.17 0.38
C ILE A 77 5.33 -2.54 0.46
N GLN A 78 6.22 -1.55 0.30
CA GLN A 78 7.65 -1.78 0.05
C GLN A 78 8.31 -2.66 1.12
N GLU A 79 7.87 -2.56 2.37
CA GLU A 79 8.45 -3.27 3.49
C GLU A 79 8.22 -4.79 3.44
N PHE A 80 7.25 -5.27 2.66
CA PHE A 80 6.97 -6.70 2.45
C PHE A 80 7.83 -7.35 1.33
N GLN A 81 8.54 -6.57 0.52
CA GLN A 81 9.23 -7.09 -0.66
C GLN A 81 10.38 -8.06 -0.39
N SER A 82 10.87 -8.09 0.84
CA SER A 82 11.91 -9.02 1.28
C SER A 82 11.38 -10.07 2.25
N GLY A 83 10.06 -10.24 2.31
CA GLY A 83 9.35 -11.04 3.29
C GLY A 83 8.66 -10.18 4.35
N ILE A 84 8.04 -10.83 5.33
CA ILE A 84 7.28 -10.17 6.40
C ILE A 84 8.24 -9.35 7.28
N PRO A 85 8.06 -8.02 7.40
CA PRO A 85 8.90 -7.18 8.25
C PRO A 85 8.62 -7.43 9.73
N SER A 86 9.48 -6.93 10.63
CA SER A 86 9.15 -6.86 12.05
C SER A 86 8.42 -5.56 12.37
N ALA A 87 7.48 -5.61 13.32
CA ALA A 87 6.73 -4.45 13.80
C ALA A 87 7.66 -3.32 14.26
N GLU A 88 8.70 -3.65 15.04
CA GLU A 88 9.66 -2.67 15.54
C GLU A 88 10.34 -1.88 14.41
N SER A 89 10.60 -2.52 13.26
CA SER A 89 11.23 -1.87 12.11
C SER A 89 10.34 -0.83 11.43
N LEU A 90 9.02 -0.94 11.61
CA LEU A 90 8.02 -0.02 11.04
C LEU A 90 7.63 1.10 12.01
N HIS A 91 7.96 0.97 13.29
CA HIS A 91 7.57 1.98 14.28
C HIS A 91 8.33 3.29 14.12
N THR A 92 7.60 4.40 14.23
CA THR A 92 8.14 5.75 14.04
C THR A 92 7.55 6.74 15.05
N ASP A 93 8.29 7.82 15.31
CA ASP A 93 7.83 8.97 16.10
C ASP A 93 7.21 10.08 15.22
N LEU A 94 7.12 9.87 13.90
CA LEU A 94 6.49 10.81 12.98
C LEU A 94 4.99 10.94 13.25
N THR A 95 4.42 12.10 12.92
CA THR A 95 2.99 12.35 13.01
C THR A 95 2.22 11.56 11.94
N PRO A 96 1.02 11.03 12.22
CA PRO A 96 0.21 10.34 11.22
C PRO A 96 -0.07 11.22 10.01
N THR A 97 -0.04 10.62 8.81
CA THR A 97 -0.37 11.31 7.55
C THR A 97 -1.85 11.70 7.54
N ASP A 98 -2.72 10.80 8.00
CA ASP A 98 -4.12 11.09 8.32
C ASP A 98 -4.40 10.73 9.80
N PRO A 99 -4.83 11.69 10.64
CA PRO A 99 -5.13 11.43 12.06
C PRO A 99 -6.34 10.51 12.29
N ASN A 100 -7.14 10.23 11.25
CA ASN A 100 -8.33 9.37 11.30
C ASN A 100 -8.12 7.98 10.70
N TYR A 101 -7.00 7.74 10.00
CA TYR A 101 -6.68 6.43 9.44
C TYR A 101 -5.67 5.72 10.34
N THR A 102 -6.10 4.63 10.97
CA THR A 102 -5.33 3.92 11.99
C THR A 102 -4.69 2.64 11.46
N VAL A 103 -3.77 2.08 12.25
CA VAL A 103 -3.28 0.71 12.04
C VAL A 103 -4.42 -0.30 12.03
N ASP A 104 -5.45 -0.12 12.87
CA ASP A 104 -6.60 -1.03 12.90
C ASP A 104 -7.42 -0.93 11.61
N ASP A 105 -7.64 0.28 11.06
CA ASP A 105 -8.29 0.46 9.77
C ASP A 105 -7.50 -0.21 8.64
N PHE A 106 -6.19 0.00 8.61
CA PHE A 106 -5.28 -0.62 7.64
C PHE A 106 -5.34 -2.15 7.70
N TYR A 107 -5.19 -2.70 8.89
CA TYR A 107 -5.23 -4.14 9.13
C TYR A 107 -6.60 -4.72 8.75
N THR A 108 -7.70 -4.19 9.30
CA THR A 108 -9.05 -4.70 9.06
C THR A 108 -9.43 -4.65 7.59
N ARG A 109 -9.14 -3.54 6.88
CA ARG A 109 -9.49 -3.42 5.46
C ARG A 109 -8.73 -4.38 4.56
N ILE A 110 -7.50 -4.74 4.91
CA ILE A 110 -6.73 -5.75 4.16
C ILE A 110 -7.30 -7.15 4.40
N ILE A 111 -7.49 -7.55 5.66
CA ILE A 111 -7.96 -8.92 5.97
C ILE A 111 -9.43 -9.15 5.57
N GLU A 112 -10.25 -8.10 5.55
CA GLU A 112 -11.63 -8.18 5.07
C GLU A 112 -11.74 -8.06 3.53
N SER A 113 -10.62 -7.80 2.83
CA SER A 113 -10.60 -7.85 1.37
C SER A 113 -10.82 -9.30 0.91
N ASN A 114 -11.89 -9.53 0.14
CA ASN A 114 -12.19 -10.85 -0.42
C ASN A 114 -11.54 -11.00 -1.80
N GLY A 115 -10.26 -10.66 -1.89
CA GLY A 115 -9.54 -10.41 -3.14
C GLY A 115 -9.70 -8.98 -3.63
N TRP A 116 -8.84 -8.61 -4.58
CA TRP A 116 -8.72 -7.25 -5.14
C TRP A 116 -9.56 -7.11 -6.42
N ASP A 117 -10.37 -6.05 -6.52
CA ASP A 117 -11.20 -5.76 -7.71
C ASP A 117 -10.38 -5.04 -8.79
N ILE A 118 -9.50 -5.82 -9.42
CA ILE A 118 -8.59 -5.36 -10.48
C ILE A 118 -9.36 -4.65 -11.59
N THR A 119 -10.49 -5.21 -12.04
CA THR A 119 -11.28 -4.62 -13.14
C THR A 119 -11.80 -3.24 -12.78
N ARG A 120 -12.37 -3.07 -11.59
CA ARG A 120 -12.85 -1.77 -11.14
C ARG A 120 -11.72 -0.75 -11.02
N GLU A 121 -10.56 -1.16 -10.55
CA GLU A 121 -9.43 -0.24 -10.42
C GLU A 121 -8.83 0.15 -11.77
N TYR A 122 -8.77 -0.78 -12.73
CA TYR A 122 -8.41 -0.48 -14.13
C TYR A 122 -9.34 0.59 -14.71
N GLU A 123 -10.66 0.40 -14.58
CA GLU A 123 -11.66 1.37 -15.05
C GLU A 123 -11.51 2.74 -14.36
N ARG A 124 -11.21 2.76 -13.06
CA ARG A 124 -11.00 4.00 -12.29
C ARG A 124 -9.77 4.77 -12.76
N LEU A 125 -8.68 4.06 -13.05
CA LEU A 125 -7.42 4.63 -13.52
C LEU A 125 -7.44 4.97 -15.03
N GLY A 126 -8.48 4.57 -15.76
CA GLY A 126 -8.64 4.84 -17.18
C GLY A 126 -7.78 3.95 -18.08
N MET A 127 -7.42 2.77 -17.55
CA MET A 127 -6.57 1.76 -18.19
C MET A 127 -7.38 0.76 -19.03
#